data_AF-A0A7J2TNP6-F1
#
_entry.id   AF-A0A7J2TNP6-F1
#
_cell.length_a   1.000
_cell.length_b   1.000
_cell.length_c   1.000
_cell.angle_alpha   90.00
_cell.angle_beta   90.00
_cell.angle_gamma   90.00
#
_symmetry.space_group_name_H-M   'P 1'
#
loop_
_entity.id
_entity.type
_entity.pdbx_description
1 polymer ?
#
loop_
_entity_poly.entity_id
_entity_poly.type
_entity_poly.pdbx_seq_one_letter_code
_entity_poly.pdbx_strand_id
1 'polypeptide(L)'
;MITMFSTGKIGMTYVKDRSEAEQLIEEAKRLINRAFIYLKTSGKPSQELVQEKRELTPMKIYEKLPKTNCKECGEQGCFAFAAKLLNGEKSLHDCSSLELKENVAIRIEIEKMMSPIKLR
;
A
#
# COMPACT_ATOMS: atom_id res chain seq x y z
N MET A 1 5.06 -15.01 5.02
CA MET A 1 5.08 -15.11 3.53
C MET A 1 3.90 -15.98 3.11
N ILE A 2 3.18 -15.60 2.06
CA ILE A 2 2.08 -16.40 1.49
C ILE A 2 2.47 -16.80 0.07
N THR A 3 2.30 -18.08 -0.28
CA THR A 3 2.56 -18.62 -1.62
C THR A 3 1.28 -19.27 -2.13
N MET A 4 0.83 -18.87 -3.31
CA MET A 4 -0.31 -19.49 -3.99
C MET A 4 0.18 -20.32 -5.17
N PHE A 5 -0.23 -21.58 -5.22
CA PHE A 5 0.07 -22.48 -6.33
C PHE A 5 -1.09 -22.49 -7.33
N SER A 6 -0.79 -22.74 -8.60
CA SER A 6 -1.81 -22.88 -9.66
C SER A 6 -2.82 -24.00 -9.39
N THR A 7 -2.46 -24.95 -8.53
CA THR A 7 -3.34 -26.05 -8.07
C THR A 7 -4.38 -25.60 -7.04
N GLY A 8 -4.35 -24.34 -6.59
CA GLY A 8 -5.20 -23.82 -5.52
C GLY A 8 -4.67 -24.10 -4.11
N LYS A 9 -3.52 -24.77 -3.97
CA LYS A 9 -2.85 -24.90 -2.67
C LYS A 9 -2.29 -23.54 -2.25
N ILE A 10 -2.36 -23.26 -0.95
CA ILE A 10 -1.78 -22.06 -0.34
C ILE A 10 -0.79 -22.52 0.74
N GLY A 11 0.45 -22.05 0.63
CA GLY A 11 1.47 -22.21 1.66
C GLY A 11 1.65 -20.90 2.43
N MET A 12 1.81 -20.97 3.74
CA MET A 12 2.01 -19.80 4.59
C MET A 12 3.12 -20.07 5.61
N THR A 13 3.99 -19.08 5.83
CA THR A 13 5.07 -19.12 6.82
C THR A 13 5.07 -17.83 7.66
N TYR A 14 5.64 -17.91 8.86
CA TYR A 14 5.65 -16.82 9.86
C TYR A 14 4.24 -16.42 10.31
N VAL A 15 3.46 -17.41 10.73
CA VAL A 15 2.13 -17.22 11.32
C VAL A 15 2.19 -17.71 12.77
N LYS A 16 1.68 -16.90 13.69
CA LYS A 16 1.65 -17.14 15.14
C LYS A 16 0.78 -18.33 15.49
N ASP A 17 -0.43 -18.39 14.93
CA ASP A 17 -1.41 -19.42 15.23
C ASP A 17 -2.42 -19.62 14.08
N ARG A 18 -3.32 -20.59 14.26
CA ARG A 18 -4.35 -20.90 13.28
C ARG A 18 -5.33 -19.73 13.03
N SER A 19 -5.64 -18.95 14.05
CA SER A 19 -6.58 -17.83 13.92
C SER A 19 -5.99 -16.75 13.01
N GLU A 20 -4.71 -16.42 13.19
CA GLU A 20 -4.02 -15.49 12.30
C GLU A 20 -3.93 -16.05 10.87
N ALA A 21 -3.70 -17.36 10.71
CA ALA A 21 -3.68 -17.99 9.38
C ALA A 21 -5.03 -17.82 8.66
N GLU A 22 -6.14 -18.06 9.37
CA GLU A 22 -7.50 -17.92 8.83
C GLU A 22 -7.81 -16.47 8.45
N GLN A 23 -7.38 -15.51 9.26
CA GLN A 23 -7.52 -14.07 8.97
C GLN A 23 -6.78 -13.67 7.70
N LEU A 24 -5.49 -14.04 7.59
CA LEU A 24 -4.65 -13.73 6.44
C LEU A 24 -5.17 -14.38 5.15
N ILE A 25 -5.68 -15.62 5.21
CA ILE A 25 -6.29 -16.28 4.05
C ILE A 25 -7.56 -15.54 3.61
N GLU A 26 -8.41 -15.13 4.54
CA GLU A 26 -9.62 -14.37 4.20
C GLU A 26 -9.29 -13.00 3.61
N GLU A 27 -8.25 -12.32 4.09
CA GLU A 27 -7.76 -11.08 3.49
C GLU A 27 -7.24 -11.30 2.06
N ALA A 28 -6.42 -12.33 1.84
CA ALA A 28 -5.94 -12.69 0.51
C ALA A 28 -7.09 -13.00 -0.46
N LYS A 29 -8.07 -13.79 0.00
CA LYS A 29 -9.28 -14.13 -0.77
C LYS A 29 -10.09 -12.89 -1.11
N ARG A 30 -10.30 -11.97 -0.16
CA ARG A 30 -10.98 -10.69 -0.42
C ARG A 30 -10.24 -9.88 -1.48
N LEU A 31 -8.91 -9.78 -1.39
CA LEU A 31 -8.11 -9.05 -2.37
C LEU A 31 -8.22 -9.64 -3.77
N ILE A 32 -8.11 -10.96 -3.90
CA ILE A 32 -8.25 -11.68 -5.18
C ILE A 32 -9.64 -11.44 -5.76
N ASN A 33 -10.69 -11.53 -4.94
CA ASN A 33 -12.07 -11.31 -5.39
C ASN A 33 -12.28 -9.87 -5.86
N ARG A 34 -11.76 -8.86 -5.14
CA ARG A 34 -11.82 -7.45 -5.58
C ARG A 34 -11.06 -7.23 -6.90
N ALA A 35 -9.91 -7.87 -7.07
CA ALA A 35 -9.15 -7.85 -8.32
C ALA A 35 -9.92 -8.51 -9.48
N PHE A 36 -10.60 -9.63 -9.21
CA PHE A 36 -11.45 -10.29 -10.20
C PHE A 36 -12.65 -9.43 -10.59
N ILE A 37 -13.32 -8.78 -9.63
CA ILE A 37 -14.40 -7.83 -9.89
C ILE A 37 -13.90 -6.70 -10.78
N TYR A 38 -12.79 -6.06 -10.42
CA TYR A 38 -12.16 -5.01 -11.22
C TYR A 38 -11.89 -5.48 -12.67
N LEU A 39 -11.30 -6.66 -12.84
CA LEU A 39 -11.02 -7.22 -14.17
C LEU A 39 -12.29 -7.42 -14.99
N LYS A 40 -13.40 -7.84 -14.34
CA LYS A 40 -14.70 -8.04 -15.01
C LYS A 40 -15.40 -6.74 -15.36
N THR A 41 -15.32 -5.72 -14.50
CA THR A 41 -16.04 -4.44 -14.70
C THR A 41 -15.26 -3.44 -15.53
N SER A 42 -13.92 -3.46 -15.44
CA SER A 42 -13.04 -2.43 -16.00
C SER A 42 -12.01 -2.99 -16.98
N GLY A 43 -11.88 -4.30 -17.11
CA GLY A 43 -10.88 -4.94 -17.96
C GLY A 43 -9.49 -4.94 -17.34
N LYS A 44 -8.48 -5.25 -18.17
CA LYS A 44 -7.08 -5.20 -17.73
C LYS A 44 -6.67 -3.74 -17.52
N PRO A 45 -5.93 -3.41 -16.45
CA PRO A 45 -5.39 -2.06 -16.28
C PRO A 45 -4.46 -1.70 -17.45
N SER A 46 -4.40 -0.42 -17.81
CA SER A 46 -3.50 0.06 -18.87
C SER A 46 -2.04 -0.16 -18.47
N GLN A 47 -1.17 -0.30 -19.48
CA GLN A 47 0.27 -0.45 -19.24
C GLN A 47 0.85 0.75 -18.49
N GLU A 48 0.32 1.95 -18.73
CA GLU A 48 0.69 3.19 -18.04
C GLU A 48 0.45 3.07 -16.52
N LEU A 49 -0.76 2.67 -16.09
CA LEU A 49 -1.08 2.51 -14.67
C LEU A 49 -0.23 1.44 -13.98
N VAL A 50 0.07 0.34 -14.70
CA VAL A 50 0.94 -0.73 -14.20
C VAL A 50 2.36 -0.21 -14.03
N GLN A 51 2.87 0.56 -14.99
CA GLN A 51 4.21 1.13 -14.95
C GLN A 51 4.35 2.18 -13.84
N GLU A 52 3.36 3.08 -13.70
CA GLU A 52 3.31 4.07 -12.61
C GLU A 52 3.44 3.41 -11.24
N LYS A 53 2.69 2.31 -11.01
CA LYS A 53 2.77 1.55 -9.76
C LYS A 53 4.14 0.89 -9.59
N ARG A 54 4.71 0.33 -10.66
CA ARG A 54 6.00 -0.39 -10.63
C ARG A 54 7.18 0.54 -10.36
N GLU A 55 7.13 1.77 -10.85
CA GLU A 55 8.18 2.76 -10.69
C GLU A 55 8.01 3.65 -9.45
N LEU A 56 7.00 3.39 -8.61
CA LEU A 56 6.84 4.12 -7.37
C LEU A 56 7.99 3.76 -6.42
N THR A 57 8.80 4.76 -6.06
CA THR A 57 9.95 4.60 -5.17
C THR A 57 9.73 5.41 -3.88
N PRO A 58 10.45 5.08 -2.78
CA PRO A 58 10.44 5.90 -1.58
C PRO A 58 10.81 7.36 -1.86
N MET A 59 11.70 7.58 -2.84
CA MET A 59 12.11 8.93 -3.24
C MET A 59 10.96 9.73 -3.84
N LYS A 60 10.15 9.14 -4.74
CA LYS A 60 8.98 9.82 -5.33
C LYS A 60 7.95 10.23 -4.26
N ILE A 61 7.78 9.42 -3.23
CA ILE A 61 6.91 9.75 -2.08
C ILE A 61 7.55 10.87 -1.25
N TYR A 62 8.83 10.72 -0.90
CA TYR A 62 9.58 11.69 -0.11
C TYR A 62 9.58 13.08 -0.74
N GLU A 63 9.68 13.17 -2.07
CA GLU A 63 9.65 14.42 -2.82
C GLU A 63 8.36 15.22 -2.59
N LYS A 64 7.24 14.52 -2.38
CA LYS A 64 5.92 15.11 -2.13
C LYS A 64 5.68 15.46 -0.66
N LEU A 65 6.37 14.81 0.27
CA LEU A 65 6.18 15.06 1.70
C LEU A 65 6.54 16.51 2.07
N PRO A 66 5.98 17.05 3.17
CA PRO A 66 6.34 18.38 3.69
C PRO A 66 7.80 18.55 4.14
N LYS A 67 8.58 17.44 4.22
CA LYS A 67 10.02 17.41 4.56
C LYS A 67 10.40 18.13 5.88
N THR A 68 9.47 18.18 6.84
CA THR A 68 9.70 18.80 8.15
C THR A 68 10.71 18.04 8.99
N ASN A 69 10.90 16.72 8.75
CA ASN A 69 11.72 15.83 9.56
C ASN A 69 11.41 15.93 11.07
N CYS A 70 10.15 16.20 11.45
CA CYS A 70 9.74 16.44 12.84
C CYS A 70 9.85 15.21 13.75
N LYS A 71 9.85 13.99 13.17
CA LYS A 71 9.90 12.69 13.86
C LYS A 71 8.67 12.37 14.73
N GLU A 72 7.59 13.14 14.62
CA GLU A 72 6.34 12.91 15.37
C GLU A 72 5.67 11.58 15.02
N CYS A 73 5.90 11.05 13.81
CA CYS A 73 5.43 9.73 13.40
C CYS A 73 6.28 8.54 13.91
N GLY A 74 7.31 8.82 14.71
CA GLY A 74 8.24 7.83 15.27
C GLY A 74 9.38 7.39 14.35
N GLU A 75 9.49 7.99 13.15
CA GLU A 75 10.54 7.67 12.18
C GLU A 75 11.70 8.66 12.23
N GLN A 76 12.90 8.21 11.86
CA GLN A 76 14.13 9.02 11.93
C GLN A 76 14.13 10.26 11.03
N GLY A 77 13.24 10.31 10.04
CA GLY A 77 13.03 11.44 9.14
C GLY A 77 11.97 11.12 8.10
N CYS A 78 11.61 12.10 7.27
CA CYS A 78 10.57 11.97 6.26
C CYS A 78 10.90 10.91 5.20
N PHE A 79 12.17 10.71 4.86
CA PHE A 79 12.57 9.64 3.93
C PHE A 79 12.35 8.24 4.52
N ALA A 80 12.68 8.05 5.81
CA ALA A 80 12.42 6.78 6.49
C ALA A 80 10.92 6.47 6.56
N PHE A 81 10.10 7.49 6.83
CA PHE A 81 8.64 7.37 6.74
C PHE A 81 8.18 6.99 5.33
N ALA A 82 8.70 7.64 4.27
CA ALA A 82 8.34 7.34 2.89
C ALA A 82 8.67 5.88 2.50
N ALA A 83 9.81 5.36 2.93
CA ALA A 83 10.21 3.97 2.68
C ALA A 83 9.27 2.97 3.37
N LYS A 84 8.99 3.18 4.66
CA LYS A 84 8.06 2.33 5.42
C LYS A 84 6.62 2.41 4.93
N LEU A 85 6.20 3.59 4.50
CA LEU A 85 4.89 3.80 3.89
C LEU A 85 4.76 2.98 2.61
N LEU A 86 5.77 3.00 1.73
CA LEU A 86 5.75 2.20 0.50
C LEU A 86 5.72 0.69 0.78
N ASN A 87 6.39 0.24 1.84
CA ASN A 87 6.40 -1.16 2.28
C ASN A 87 5.10 -1.59 2.98
N GLY A 88 4.19 -0.66 3.31
CA GLY A 88 2.98 -0.95 4.07
C GLY A 88 3.19 -1.11 5.58
N GLU A 89 4.37 -0.73 6.10
CA GLU A 89 4.68 -0.73 7.55
C GLU A 89 4.11 0.50 8.27
N LYS A 90 3.73 1.54 7.52
CA LYS A 90 3.13 2.78 8.01
C LYS A 90 1.92 3.15 7.16
N SER A 91 0.98 3.86 7.76
CA SER A 91 -0.16 4.51 7.10
C SER A 91 0.13 5.99 6.85
N LEU A 92 -0.53 6.58 5.85
CA LEU A 92 -0.50 8.03 5.61
C LEU A 92 -0.94 8.83 6.85
N HIS A 93 -1.89 8.28 7.62
CA HIS A 93 -2.43 8.88 8.83
C HIS A 93 -1.48 8.84 10.02
N ASP A 94 -0.37 8.09 9.95
CA ASP A 94 0.63 8.07 11.02
C ASP A 94 1.49 9.34 11.02
N CYS A 95 1.40 10.18 9.98
CA CYS A 95 2.09 11.46 9.89
C CYS A 95 1.16 12.61 10.24
N SER A 96 1.30 13.16 11.44
CA SER A 96 0.58 14.35 11.93
C SER A 96 0.62 15.52 10.94
N SER A 97 1.78 15.76 10.29
CA SER A 97 1.93 16.83 9.32
C SER A 97 1.02 16.65 8.09
N LEU A 98 0.66 15.43 7.70
CA LEU A 98 -0.25 15.17 6.57
C LEU A 98 -1.74 15.32 6.94
N GLU A 99 -2.07 15.43 8.22
CA GLU A 99 -3.43 15.72 8.71
C GLU A 99 -3.71 17.23 8.80
N LEU A 100 -2.68 18.06 8.69
CA LEU A 100 -2.83 19.51 8.64
C LEU A 100 -3.54 19.94 7.35
N LYS A 101 -4.42 20.94 7.44
CA LYS A 101 -5.31 21.37 6.35
C LYS A 101 -4.54 21.73 5.08
N GLU A 102 -3.38 22.36 5.22
CA GLU A 102 -2.48 22.75 4.14
C GLU A 102 -1.85 21.54 3.41
N ASN A 103 -1.73 20.39 4.07
CA ASN A 103 -1.06 19.19 3.55
C ASN A 103 -2.04 18.08 3.13
N VAL A 104 -3.36 18.28 3.29
CA VAL A 104 -4.38 17.32 2.86
C VAL A 104 -4.28 17.02 1.36
N ALA A 105 -3.97 18.02 0.54
CA ALA A 105 -3.78 17.84 -0.90
C ALA A 105 -2.60 16.90 -1.20
N ILE A 106 -1.48 17.06 -0.47
CA ILE A 106 -0.30 16.19 -0.57
C ILE A 106 -0.67 14.75 -0.19
N ARG A 107 -1.41 14.57 0.90
CA ARG A 107 -1.86 13.24 1.34
C ARG A 107 -2.68 12.53 0.25
N ILE A 108 -3.65 13.22 -0.34
CA ILE A 108 -4.50 12.68 -1.43
C ILE A 108 -3.66 12.33 -2.67
N GLU A 109 -2.68 13.16 -3.01
CA GLU A 109 -1.79 12.88 -4.14
C GLU A 109 -0.96 11.61 -3.91
N ILE A 110 -0.35 11.47 -2.73
CA ILE A 110 0.42 10.27 -2.38
C ILE A 110 -0.48 9.03 -2.37
N GLU A 111 -1.71 9.13 -1.85
CA GLU A 111 -2.69 8.03 -1.88
C GLU A 111 -2.99 7.56 -3.31
N LYS A 112 -3.17 8.50 -4.25
CA LYS A 112 -3.39 8.19 -5.67
C LYS A 112 -2.16 7.51 -6.29
N MET A 113 -0.96 8.01 -6.00
CA MET A 113 0.29 7.41 -6.48
C MET A 113 0.49 5.99 -5.95
N MET A 114 0.11 5.75 -4.69
CA MET A 114 0.23 4.43 -4.06
C MET A 114 -0.83 3.44 -4.54
N SER A 115 -2.02 3.89 -4.92
CA SER A 115 -3.12 3.03 -5.36
C SER A 115 -3.75 3.51 -6.68
N PRO A 116 -2.99 3.51 -7.79
CA PRO A 116 -3.50 3.94 -9.10
C PRO A 116 -4.60 3.00 -9.62
N ILE A 117 -4.59 1.74 -9.19
CA ILE A 117 -5.64 0.75 -9.48
C ILE A 117 -6.55 0.63 -8.26
N LYS A 118 -7.74 1.23 -8.35
CA LYS A 118 -8.74 1.15 -7.28
C LYS A 118 -9.56 -0.14 -7.40
N LEU A 119 -9.13 -1.15 -6.68
CA LEU A 119 -9.94 -2.34 -6.43
C LEU A 119 -11.15 -1.90 -5.60
N ARG A 120 -12.39 -2.16 -6.03
CA ARG A 120 -13.59 -1.91 -5.22
C ARG A 120 -13.82 -3.13 -4.36
#